data_AF-A0AAU3L3U6-F1
#
_entry.id   AF-A0AAU3L3U6-F1
#
_cell.length_a   1.000
_cell.length_b   1.000
_cell.length_c   1.000
_cell.angle_alpha   90.00
_cell.angle_beta   90.00
_cell.angle_gamma   90.00
#
_symmetry.space_group_name_H-M   'P 1'
#
loop_
_entity.id
_entity.type
_entity.pdbx_description
1 polymer ?
#
loop_
_entity_poly.entity_id
_entity_poly.type
_entity_poly.pdbx_seq_one_letter_code
_entity_poly.pdbx_strand_id
1 'polypeptide(L)'
;MPGQPGAEEIVDAYAKNSAYSDVRRFARLPDRKREMRAAYEQSAEAGLGRPVGGAWAQGAAALQDLDHERDGEPGWVLCLVAGCPPVAVAAPVWQAIAEAGRHAPGQGPLAAIGFPCPPEGMDTPWVIAADSRSVDLDGGSWGAGRLTCSERGVWRWQPLPRFSLNQGRSAENWTAGQTPTLHLRAVVNLPWAKAGRLEISKPRRALLEQQLPHSPVAGAVTMPSKRRGSNLPATRWERGPFGNSARCVGYSCTIAGPDGGPALKTSVMLALPTTMESTGVACADVLIENPQAWAAAVGPGRDTRLGFEEVQAVLLNTWETATELLPDIVGDPAGLSFAAPPTTELRITCEQPADNGVLPTLDSLVDLASLGTSDGGTLSRMAVTITAAPTMGRGRSARACCGRR
;
A
#
# COMPACT_ATOMS: atom_id res chain seq x y z
N MET A 1 -25.07 -50.16 -14.08
CA MET A 1 -23.97 -50.12 -13.10
C MET A 1 -22.71 -49.71 -13.85
N PRO A 2 -22.37 -48.41 -13.92
CA PRO A 2 -21.11 -47.99 -14.52
C PRO A 2 -19.97 -48.26 -13.53
N GLY A 3 -18.89 -48.88 -14.03
CA GLY A 3 -17.76 -49.36 -13.23
C GLY A 3 -17.02 -48.22 -12.53
N GLN A 4 -16.59 -48.48 -11.30
CA GLN A 4 -15.67 -47.61 -10.58
C GLN A 4 -14.32 -47.59 -11.32
N PRO A 5 -13.73 -46.40 -11.56
CA PRO A 5 -12.38 -46.31 -12.12
C PRO A 5 -11.36 -46.87 -11.13
N GLY A 6 -10.36 -47.57 -11.65
CA GLY A 6 -9.29 -48.17 -10.87
C GLY A 6 -8.37 -47.12 -10.24
N ALA A 7 -7.72 -47.47 -9.13
CA ALA A 7 -6.87 -46.58 -8.34
C ALA A 7 -5.74 -45.88 -9.14
N GLU A 8 -5.33 -46.41 -10.30
CA GLU A 8 -4.34 -45.77 -11.18
C GLU A 8 -4.91 -44.58 -11.98
N GLU A 9 -6.23 -44.51 -12.21
CA GLU A 9 -6.88 -43.40 -12.94
C GLU A 9 -7.08 -42.14 -12.06
N ILE A 10 -7.04 -42.30 -10.72
CA ILE A 10 -7.19 -41.19 -9.75
C ILE A 10 -5.85 -40.49 -9.50
N VAL A 11 -4.73 -41.21 -9.57
CA VAL A 11 -3.38 -40.64 -9.41
C VAL A 11 -3.02 -39.72 -10.57
N ASP A 12 -3.47 -40.04 -11.79
CA ASP A 12 -3.20 -39.22 -12.98
C ASP A 12 -4.10 -37.96 -13.05
N ALA A 13 -5.26 -37.97 -12.37
CA ALA A 13 -6.13 -36.80 -12.23
C ALA A 13 -5.60 -35.75 -11.24
N TYR A 14 -4.90 -36.16 -10.18
CA TYR A 14 -4.24 -35.24 -9.24
C TYR A 14 -2.99 -34.57 -9.85
N ALA A 15 -2.24 -35.28 -10.69
CA ALA A 15 -1.12 -34.72 -11.43
C ALA A 15 -1.56 -33.74 -12.54
N LYS A 16 -2.75 -33.95 -13.15
CA LYS A 16 -3.28 -33.11 -14.24
C LYS A 16 -4.12 -31.92 -13.80
N ASN A 17 -4.75 -31.94 -12.62
CA ASN A 17 -5.52 -30.80 -12.08
C ASN A 17 -4.69 -29.84 -11.21
N SER A 18 -3.43 -30.15 -10.93
CA SER A 18 -2.59 -29.23 -10.17
C SER A 18 -2.11 -28.11 -11.09
N ALA A 19 -2.60 -26.89 -10.85
CA ALA A 19 -2.05 -25.65 -11.40
C ALA A 19 -0.56 -25.42 -11.08
N TYR A 20 0.13 -26.39 -10.45
CA TYR A 20 1.57 -26.44 -10.20
C TYR A 20 2.45 -26.82 -11.39
N SER A 21 1.93 -27.44 -12.46
CA SER A 21 2.80 -27.93 -13.55
C SER A 21 3.48 -26.80 -14.33
N ASP A 22 2.82 -25.64 -14.48
CA ASP A 22 3.35 -24.47 -15.20
C ASP A 22 4.43 -23.68 -14.43
N VAL A 23 4.62 -23.96 -13.13
CA VAL A 23 5.63 -23.28 -12.31
C VAL A 23 6.99 -24.01 -12.33
N ARG A 24 7.08 -25.21 -12.93
CA ARG A 24 8.21 -26.15 -12.76
C ARG A 24 9.37 -26.00 -13.76
N ARG A 25 9.88 -24.80 -14.01
CA ARG A 25 11.24 -24.64 -14.58
C ARG A 25 12.23 -24.36 -13.45
N PHE A 26 12.66 -25.41 -12.77
CA PHE A 26 13.64 -25.29 -11.68
C PHE A 26 14.92 -26.07 -11.97
N ALA A 27 16.06 -25.46 -11.65
CA ALA A 27 17.35 -26.13 -11.65
C ALA A 27 17.45 -27.03 -10.41
N ARG A 28 17.87 -28.29 -10.61
CA ARG A 28 18.21 -29.19 -9.50
C ARG A 28 19.45 -28.64 -8.78
N LEU A 29 19.47 -28.74 -7.45
CA LEU A 29 20.57 -28.26 -6.60
C LEU A 29 21.40 -29.43 -6.03
N PRO A 30 22.34 -30.03 -6.79
CA PRO A 30 23.22 -31.07 -6.25
C PRO A 30 24.09 -30.54 -5.10
N ASP A 31 24.54 -29.28 -5.17
CA ASP A 31 25.51 -28.70 -4.22
C ASP A 31 24.91 -28.35 -2.84
N ARG A 32 23.58 -28.15 -2.75
CA ARG A 32 22.88 -27.85 -1.49
C ARG A 32 22.20 -29.06 -0.84
N LYS A 33 22.45 -30.26 -1.37
CA LYS A 33 21.84 -31.52 -0.86
C LYS A 33 22.16 -31.78 0.62
N ARG A 34 23.36 -31.41 1.07
CA ARG A 34 23.77 -31.59 2.48
C ARG A 34 23.01 -30.65 3.41
N GLU A 35 22.87 -29.39 3.04
CA GLU A 35 22.14 -28.39 3.82
C GLU A 35 20.65 -28.75 3.91
N MET A 36 20.02 -29.11 2.79
CA MET A 36 18.61 -29.53 2.79
C MET A 36 18.36 -30.78 3.63
N ARG A 37 19.29 -31.75 3.61
CA ARG A 37 19.20 -32.91 4.49
C ARG A 37 19.28 -32.52 5.96
N ALA A 38 20.25 -31.69 6.34
CA ALA A 38 20.38 -31.22 7.71
C ALA A 38 19.13 -30.44 8.17
N ALA A 39 18.59 -29.59 7.31
CA ALA A 39 17.34 -28.86 7.57
C ALA A 39 16.14 -29.79 7.77
N TYR A 40 16.02 -30.84 6.96
CA TYR A 40 14.98 -31.86 7.10
C TYR A 40 15.13 -32.63 8.42
N GLU A 41 16.35 -33.04 8.77
CA GLU A 41 16.65 -33.75 10.03
C GLU A 41 16.30 -32.87 11.25
N GLN A 42 16.62 -31.57 11.21
CA GLN A 42 16.26 -30.62 12.26
C GLN A 42 14.73 -30.43 12.40
N SER A 43 13.98 -30.62 11.32
CA SER A 43 12.53 -30.43 11.30
C SER A 43 11.74 -31.75 11.41
N ALA A 44 12.43 -32.89 11.55
CA ALA A 44 11.81 -34.22 11.48
C ALA A 44 10.81 -34.48 12.63
N GLU A 45 11.05 -33.86 13.80
CA GLU A 45 10.16 -33.97 14.97
C GLU A 45 8.77 -33.39 14.72
N ALA A 46 8.62 -32.49 13.73
CA ALA A 46 7.34 -31.95 13.32
C ALA A 46 6.50 -32.93 12.48
N GLY A 47 7.03 -34.11 12.17
CA GLY A 47 6.32 -35.15 11.45
C GLY A 47 6.01 -34.77 10.00
N LEU A 48 6.92 -34.15 9.27
CA LEU A 48 6.69 -33.56 7.94
C LEU A 48 6.53 -34.58 6.78
N GLY A 49 6.52 -35.88 7.06
CA GLY A 49 6.54 -36.93 6.04
C GLY A 49 7.93 -37.15 5.44
N ARG A 50 7.99 -37.71 4.22
CA ARG A 50 9.25 -38.01 3.50
C ARG A 50 9.44 -37.07 2.32
N PRO A 51 10.69 -36.76 1.93
CA PRO A 51 10.92 -35.92 0.76
C PRO A 51 10.42 -36.55 -0.54
N VAL A 52 9.68 -35.77 -1.33
CA VAL A 52 9.17 -36.13 -2.64
C VAL A 52 10.01 -35.44 -3.71
N GLY A 53 10.89 -36.22 -4.34
CA GLY A 53 11.77 -35.72 -5.39
C GLY A 53 13.00 -34.95 -4.87
N GLY A 54 13.67 -34.28 -5.81
CA GLY A 54 14.91 -33.54 -5.53
C GLY A 54 14.64 -32.09 -5.11
N ALA A 55 15.49 -31.56 -4.23
CA ALA A 55 15.48 -30.15 -3.90
C ALA A 55 15.76 -29.27 -5.13
N TRP A 56 15.14 -28.10 -5.15
CA TRP A 56 15.11 -27.19 -6.28
C TRP A 56 15.33 -25.74 -5.84
N ALA A 57 15.83 -24.90 -6.74
CA ALA A 57 16.14 -23.50 -6.47
C ALA A 57 15.01 -22.56 -6.90
N GLN A 58 14.74 -21.54 -6.09
CA GLN A 58 13.99 -20.36 -6.52
C GLN A 58 14.57 -19.11 -5.87
N GLY A 59 15.16 -18.23 -6.69
CA GLY A 59 15.86 -17.06 -6.19
C GLY A 59 16.96 -17.44 -5.19
N ALA A 60 16.90 -16.87 -3.99
CA ALA A 60 17.83 -17.16 -2.89
C ALA A 60 17.50 -18.43 -2.09
N ALA A 61 16.34 -19.05 -2.32
CA ALA A 61 15.87 -20.19 -1.54
C ALA A 61 16.16 -21.54 -2.21
N ALA A 62 16.48 -22.54 -1.39
CA ALA A 62 16.39 -23.95 -1.74
C ALA A 62 15.11 -24.53 -1.14
N LEU A 63 14.37 -25.30 -1.95
CA LEU A 63 13.02 -25.77 -1.65
C LEU A 63 12.94 -27.28 -1.88
N GLN A 64 12.18 -27.99 -1.05
CA GLN A 64 11.93 -29.42 -1.23
C GLN A 64 10.52 -29.78 -0.77
N ASP A 65 9.78 -30.46 -1.65
CA ASP A 65 8.46 -30.97 -1.33
C ASP A 65 8.58 -32.22 -0.44
N LEU A 66 7.68 -32.35 0.53
CA LEU A 66 7.58 -33.48 1.45
C LEU A 66 6.12 -33.97 1.46
N ASP A 67 5.91 -35.27 1.62
CA ASP A 67 4.58 -35.87 1.62
C ASP A 67 4.47 -37.03 2.61
N HIS A 68 3.25 -37.31 3.05
CA HIS A 68 2.93 -38.41 3.93
C HIS A 68 2.54 -39.66 3.14
N GLU A 69 2.92 -40.84 3.65
CA GLU A 69 2.42 -42.11 3.11
C GLU A 69 0.93 -42.35 3.45
N ARG A 70 0.38 -41.57 4.39
CA ARG A 70 -1.01 -41.68 4.84
C ARG A 70 -1.89 -40.67 4.10
N ASP A 71 -2.90 -41.17 3.41
CA ASP A 71 -3.91 -40.33 2.75
C ASP A 71 -4.60 -39.38 3.75
N GLY A 72 -4.74 -38.11 3.36
CA GLY A 72 -5.49 -37.08 4.08
C GLY A 72 -4.67 -36.09 4.90
N GLU A 73 -3.38 -36.34 5.12
CA GLU A 73 -2.46 -35.35 5.72
C GLU A 73 -2.02 -34.31 4.68
N PRO A 74 -1.82 -33.03 5.05
CA PRO A 74 -1.32 -32.05 4.12
C PRO A 74 0.14 -32.37 3.75
N GLY A 75 0.50 -32.23 2.48
CA GLY A 75 1.90 -32.17 2.07
C GLY A 75 2.61 -30.95 2.68
N TRP A 76 3.94 -30.92 2.60
CA TRP A 76 4.76 -29.84 3.14
C TRP A 76 5.79 -29.36 2.13
N VAL A 77 6.28 -28.14 2.32
CA VAL A 77 7.44 -27.60 1.62
C VAL A 77 8.47 -27.16 2.64
N LEU A 78 9.66 -27.74 2.58
CA LEU A 78 10.81 -27.29 3.34
C LEU A 78 11.51 -26.17 2.58
N CYS A 79 11.66 -25.02 3.22
CA CYS A 79 12.27 -23.82 2.69
C CYS A 79 13.54 -23.47 3.44
N LEU A 80 14.62 -23.26 2.69
CA LEU A 80 15.92 -22.88 3.20
C LEU A 80 16.44 -21.62 2.50
N VAL A 81 16.49 -20.52 3.24
CA VAL A 81 17.11 -19.25 2.83
C VAL A 81 18.45 -19.09 3.56
N ALA A 82 19.48 -18.66 2.86
CA ALA A 82 20.82 -18.50 3.45
C ALA A 82 20.79 -17.51 4.63
N GLY A 83 21.36 -17.92 5.77
CA GLY A 83 21.39 -17.11 7.00
C GLY A 83 20.13 -17.16 7.85
N CYS A 84 19.09 -17.91 7.43
CA CYS A 84 17.86 -18.08 8.20
C CYS A 84 17.70 -19.54 8.68
N PRO A 85 17.03 -19.78 9.81
CA PRO A 85 16.58 -21.12 10.20
C PRO A 85 15.69 -21.77 9.12
N PRO A 86 15.70 -23.10 8.99
CA PRO A 86 14.79 -23.80 8.08
C PRO A 86 13.32 -23.55 8.43
N VAL A 87 12.48 -23.40 7.40
CA VAL A 87 11.04 -23.23 7.57
C VAL A 87 10.28 -24.34 6.84
N ALA A 88 9.47 -25.11 7.55
CA ALA A 88 8.55 -26.08 6.96
C ALA A 88 7.14 -25.48 6.87
N VAL A 89 6.54 -25.51 5.68
CA VAL A 89 5.24 -24.89 5.42
C VAL A 89 4.26 -25.91 4.88
N ALA A 90 3.10 -26.02 5.51
CA ALA A 90 2.03 -26.87 5.00
C ALA A 90 1.60 -26.42 3.59
N ALA A 91 1.37 -27.38 2.70
CA ALA A 91 1.07 -27.14 1.29
C ALA A 91 -0.09 -26.15 1.03
N PRO A 92 -1.20 -26.15 1.80
CA PRO A 92 -2.25 -25.14 1.62
C PRO A 92 -1.78 -23.71 1.86
N VAL A 93 -0.90 -23.50 2.84
CA VAL A 93 -0.33 -22.18 3.15
C VAL A 93 0.71 -21.80 2.11
N TRP A 94 1.54 -22.75 1.68
CA TRP A 94 2.50 -22.53 0.60
C TRP A 94 1.82 -22.12 -0.71
N GLN A 95 0.71 -22.77 -1.06
CA GLN A 95 -0.11 -22.40 -2.21
C GLN A 95 -0.67 -20.98 -2.07
N ALA A 96 -1.11 -20.58 -0.86
CA ALA A 96 -1.59 -19.23 -0.62
C ALA A 96 -0.49 -18.17 -0.82
N ILE A 97 0.75 -18.44 -0.40
CA ILE A 97 1.90 -17.56 -0.65
C ILE A 97 2.14 -17.41 -2.16
N ALA A 98 2.19 -18.52 -2.89
CA ALA A 98 2.39 -18.49 -4.34
C ALA A 98 1.25 -17.78 -5.09
N GLU A 99 -0.02 -18.01 -4.71
CA GLU A 99 -1.17 -17.35 -5.33
C GLU A 99 -1.14 -15.83 -5.11
N ALA A 100 -0.78 -15.39 -3.89
CA ALA A 100 -0.70 -13.97 -3.57
C ALA A 100 0.36 -13.22 -4.40
N GLY A 101 1.49 -13.88 -4.72
CA GLY A 101 2.55 -13.30 -5.55
C GLY A 101 2.30 -13.38 -7.06
N ARG A 102 1.33 -14.17 -7.54
CA ARG A 102 1.20 -14.51 -8.98
C ARG A 102 0.88 -13.32 -9.89
N HIS A 103 0.35 -12.25 -9.31
CA HIS A 103 -0.09 -11.07 -10.05
C HIS A 103 1.03 -10.03 -10.24
N ALA A 104 2.22 -10.31 -9.73
CA ALA A 104 3.38 -9.46 -9.95
C ALA A 104 3.81 -9.48 -11.43
N PRO A 105 3.97 -8.31 -12.07
CA PRO A 105 4.38 -8.26 -13.46
C PRO A 105 5.86 -8.64 -13.63
N GLY A 106 6.15 -9.49 -14.62
CA GLY A 106 7.52 -9.75 -15.09
C GLY A 106 8.40 -10.65 -14.21
N GLN A 107 7.86 -11.29 -13.18
CA GLN A 107 8.62 -12.15 -12.26
C GLN A 107 7.80 -13.33 -11.74
N GLY A 108 8.47 -14.37 -11.24
CA GLY A 108 7.81 -15.50 -10.60
C GLY A 108 7.19 -15.13 -9.26
N PRO A 109 6.16 -15.85 -8.77
CA PRO A 109 5.41 -15.44 -7.58
C PRO A 109 6.26 -15.24 -6.32
N LEU A 110 7.20 -16.15 -6.03
CA LEU A 110 8.07 -16.02 -4.84
C LEU A 110 9.18 -14.98 -5.03
N ALA A 111 9.59 -14.69 -6.27
CA ALA A 111 10.52 -13.58 -6.52
C ALA A 111 9.85 -12.21 -6.21
N ALA A 112 8.52 -12.15 -6.36
CA ALA A 112 7.74 -10.99 -5.97
C ALA A 112 7.50 -10.92 -4.46
N ILE A 113 6.81 -11.91 -3.90
CA ILE A 113 6.28 -11.84 -2.53
C ILE A 113 7.30 -12.25 -1.45
N GLY A 114 8.34 -12.99 -1.83
CA GLY A 114 9.36 -13.50 -0.93
C GLY A 114 9.07 -14.91 -0.39
N PHE A 115 9.80 -15.25 0.66
CA PHE A 115 9.77 -16.54 1.34
C PHE A 115 9.35 -16.35 2.80
N PRO A 116 8.75 -17.38 3.43
CA PRO A 116 8.51 -17.42 4.87
C PRO A 116 9.76 -17.02 5.67
N CYS A 117 9.62 -16.07 6.59
CA CYS A 117 10.69 -15.68 7.52
C CYS A 117 10.28 -15.99 8.97
N PRO A 118 11.14 -16.69 9.75
CA PRO A 118 10.88 -16.93 11.16
C PRO A 118 10.67 -15.62 11.94
N PRO A 119 9.88 -15.65 13.03
CA PRO A 119 9.82 -14.54 13.97
C PRO A 119 11.23 -14.13 14.45
N GLU A 120 11.42 -12.83 14.69
CA GLU A 120 12.70 -12.30 15.15
C GLU A 120 13.17 -12.99 16.44
N GLY A 121 14.45 -13.37 16.49
CA GLY A 121 15.06 -14.06 17.63
C GLY A 121 14.75 -15.57 17.72
N MET A 122 14.07 -16.14 16.72
CA MET A 122 13.90 -17.59 16.63
C MET A 122 15.11 -18.21 15.90
N ASP A 123 15.88 -19.02 16.62
CA ASP A 123 17.03 -19.76 16.07
C ASP A 123 16.72 -21.23 15.75
N THR A 124 15.49 -21.68 16.05
CA THR A 124 15.03 -23.05 15.83
C THR A 124 14.26 -23.18 14.52
N PRO A 125 14.18 -24.39 13.93
CA PRO A 125 13.31 -24.64 12.79
C PRO A 125 11.87 -24.18 13.06
N TRP A 126 11.27 -23.53 12.07
CA TRP A 126 9.93 -22.98 12.19
C TRP A 126 8.94 -23.77 11.35
N VAL A 127 7.82 -24.18 11.95
CA VAL A 127 6.78 -24.97 11.29
C VAL A 127 5.51 -24.13 11.17
N ILE A 128 5.03 -23.97 9.94
CA ILE A 128 3.81 -23.25 9.60
C ILE A 128 2.73 -24.28 9.24
N ALA A 129 1.89 -24.59 10.21
CA ALA A 129 0.81 -25.57 10.07
C ALA A 129 -0.30 -25.12 9.11
N ALA A 130 -1.10 -26.07 8.62
CA ALA A 130 -2.17 -25.83 7.63
C ALA A 130 -3.28 -24.88 8.13
N ASP A 131 -3.49 -24.79 9.44
CA ASP A 131 -4.46 -23.91 10.09
C ASP A 131 -3.92 -22.52 10.42
N SER A 132 -2.64 -22.26 10.10
CA SER A 132 -2.00 -20.96 10.27
C SER A 132 -2.82 -19.88 9.55
N ARG A 133 -3.04 -18.76 10.25
CA ARG A 133 -3.80 -17.61 9.71
C ARG A 133 -2.92 -16.44 9.32
N SER A 134 -1.61 -16.54 9.53
CA SER A 134 -0.65 -15.49 9.22
C SER A 134 0.72 -16.08 8.93
N VAL A 135 1.44 -15.50 7.97
CA VAL A 135 2.83 -15.83 7.65
C VAL A 135 3.59 -14.55 7.33
N ASP A 136 4.71 -14.33 8.00
CA ASP A 136 5.65 -13.27 7.64
C ASP A 136 6.52 -13.72 6.47
N LEU A 137 6.72 -12.80 5.52
CA LEU A 137 7.41 -13.05 4.25
C LEU A 137 8.46 -11.97 4.02
N ASP A 138 9.63 -12.37 3.50
CA ASP A 138 10.70 -11.44 3.12
C ASP A 138 11.58 -11.98 1.96
N GLY A 139 12.46 -11.14 1.43
CA GLY A 139 13.42 -11.49 0.37
C GLY A 139 12.87 -11.41 -1.06
N GLY A 140 11.59 -11.05 -1.22
CA GLY A 140 10.99 -10.74 -2.53
C GLY A 140 11.18 -9.27 -2.92
N SER A 141 10.92 -8.93 -4.18
CA SER A 141 10.96 -7.53 -4.66
C SER A 141 9.86 -6.64 -4.06
N TRP A 142 8.80 -7.24 -3.51
CA TRP A 142 7.82 -6.52 -2.70
C TRP A 142 8.38 -6.14 -1.31
N GLY A 143 9.48 -6.80 -0.90
CA GLY A 143 10.11 -6.73 0.41
C GLY A 143 9.22 -7.26 1.53
N ALA A 144 9.65 -7.00 2.77
CA ALA A 144 9.01 -7.55 3.96
C ALA A 144 7.50 -7.25 4.03
N GLY A 145 6.73 -8.28 4.31
CA GLY A 145 5.29 -8.24 4.39
C GLY A 145 4.71 -9.42 5.17
N ARG A 146 3.39 -9.41 5.33
CA ARG A 146 2.64 -10.43 6.04
C ARG A 146 1.47 -10.88 5.18
N LEU A 147 1.37 -12.19 4.97
CA LEU A 147 0.19 -12.82 4.41
C LEU A 147 -0.78 -13.15 5.55
N THR A 148 -2.01 -12.65 5.49
CA THR A 148 -3.05 -12.90 6.50
C THR A 148 -4.27 -13.58 5.89
N CYS A 149 -4.83 -14.56 6.59
CA CYS A 149 -6.04 -15.27 6.20
C CYS A 149 -7.24 -14.69 6.96
N SER A 150 -8.23 -14.20 6.22
CA SER A 150 -9.52 -13.81 6.82
C SER A 150 -10.30 -15.02 7.35
N GLU A 151 -11.33 -14.77 8.15
CA GLU A 151 -12.26 -15.81 8.63
C GLU A 151 -12.93 -16.59 7.48
N ARG A 152 -13.07 -15.95 6.31
CA ARG A 152 -13.63 -16.55 5.08
C ARG A 152 -12.61 -17.36 4.28
N GLY A 153 -11.39 -17.56 4.79
CA GLY A 153 -10.33 -18.30 4.11
C GLY A 153 -9.60 -17.51 3.01
N VAL A 154 -9.88 -16.21 2.85
CA VAL A 154 -9.21 -15.38 1.84
C VAL A 154 -7.88 -14.89 2.38
N TRP A 155 -6.79 -15.26 1.70
CA TRP A 155 -5.44 -14.81 2.00
C TRP A 155 -5.13 -13.48 1.33
N ARG A 156 -4.49 -12.57 2.07
CA ARG A 156 -4.11 -11.23 1.58
C ARG A 156 -2.74 -10.85 2.09
N TRP A 157 -1.91 -10.37 1.18
CA TRP A 157 -0.61 -9.82 1.51
C TRP A 157 -0.74 -8.35 1.92
N GLN A 158 -0.02 -7.99 2.98
CA GLN A 158 0.10 -6.62 3.46
C GLN A 158 1.58 -6.30 3.66
N PRO A 159 2.08 -5.14 3.21
CA PRO A 159 3.46 -4.75 3.48
C PRO A 159 3.66 -4.47 4.97
N LEU A 160 4.85 -4.79 5.49
CA LEU A 160 5.31 -4.21 6.74
C LEU A 160 5.71 -2.74 6.51
N PRO A 161 5.32 -1.80 7.40
CA PRO A 161 5.61 -0.38 7.22
C PRO A 161 7.09 -0.10 7.01
N ARG A 162 7.42 0.60 5.92
CA ARG A 162 8.77 1.07 5.60
C ARG A 162 8.74 2.51 5.13
N PHE A 163 9.79 3.25 5.46
CA PHE A 163 9.95 4.66 5.13
C PHE A 163 11.13 4.85 4.18
N SER A 164 10.97 5.77 3.23
CA SER A 164 12.02 6.14 2.27
C SER A 164 11.92 7.62 1.95
N LEU A 165 13.05 8.25 1.65
CA LEU A 165 13.10 9.62 1.14
C LEU A 165 13.06 9.68 -0.40
N ASN A 166 13.08 8.52 -1.07
CA ASN A 166 12.97 8.44 -2.53
C ASN A 166 11.53 8.72 -2.96
N GLN A 167 11.36 9.62 -3.92
CA GLN A 167 10.06 9.96 -4.50
C GLN A 167 9.66 8.96 -5.58
N GLY A 168 8.36 8.69 -5.68
CA GLY A 168 7.80 7.79 -6.69
C GLY A 168 7.63 8.46 -8.04
N ARG A 169 7.29 7.67 -9.08
CA ARG A 169 7.00 8.20 -10.42
C ARG A 169 5.78 9.14 -10.45
N SER A 170 4.78 8.86 -9.60
CA SER A 170 3.50 9.59 -9.57
C SER A 170 3.53 10.85 -8.70
N ALA A 171 4.70 11.17 -8.16
CA ALA A 171 4.95 12.26 -7.24
C ALA A 171 4.54 13.63 -7.83
N GLU A 172 4.73 13.81 -9.14
CA GLU A 172 4.44 15.03 -9.89
C GLU A 172 3.15 14.94 -10.72
N ASN A 173 2.35 13.88 -10.56
CA ASN A 173 1.10 13.78 -11.31
C ASN A 173 0.19 14.97 -11.01
N TRP A 174 -0.48 15.54 -12.01
CA TRP A 174 -1.49 16.61 -11.80
C TRP A 174 -0.96 17.90 -11.11
N THR A 175 0.33 18.17 -11.15
CA THR A 175 0.90 19.45 -10.66
C THR A 175 1.09 20.48 -11.78
N ALA A 176 1.03 20.04 -13.05
CA ALA A 176 1.28 20.89 -14.20
C ALA A 176 0.36 22.13 -14.22
N GLY A 177 0.97 23.32 -14.36
CA GLY A 177 0.26 24.60 -14.42
C GLY A 177 -0.20 25.14 -13.06
N GLN A 178 0.19 24.51 -11.95
CA GLN A 178 -0.03 25.01 -10.59
C GLN A 178 1.30 25.48 -10.01
N THR A 179 1.31 26.66 -9.40
CA THR A 179 2.48 27.22 -8.70
C THR A 179 2.05 27.88 -7.40
N PRO A 180 1.46 27.11 -6.45
CA PRO A 180 1.03 27.66 -5.17
C PRO A 180 2.24 28.09 -4.34
N THR A 181 2.02 29.02 -3.40
CA THR A 181 3.07 29.41 -2.46
C THR A 181 3.46 28.23 -1.54
N LEU A 182 2.48 27.45 -1.06
CA LEU A 182 2.71 26.21 -0.30
C LEU A 182 1.80 25.09 -0.79
N HIS A 183 2.33 23.88 -0.95
CA HIS A 183 1.60 22.70 -1.39
C HIS A 183 1.80 21.56 -0.37
N LEU A 184 0.69 21.12 0.23
CA LEU A 184 0.64 19.94 1.10
C LEU A 184 -0.09 18.83 0.38
N ARG A 185 0.53 17.66 0.26
CA ARG A 185 0.04 16.63 -0.68
C ARG A 185 0.21 15.22 -0.13
N ALA A 186 -0.80 14.39 -0.39
CA ALA A 186 -0.72 12.95 -0.24
C ALA A 186 -1.00 12.27 -1.59
N VAL A 187 -0.06 11.44 -2.07
CA VAL A 187 -0.21 10.63 -3.29
C VAL A 187 -0.13 9.15 -2.92
N VAL A 188 -1.11 8.38 -3.33
CA VAL A 188 -1.22 6.95 -3.01
C VAL A 188 -1.15 6.16 -4.32
N ASN A 189 -0.18 5.26 -4.41
CA ASN A 189 -0.05 4.29 -5.48
C ASN A 189 -0.72 2.98 -5.06
N LEU A 190 -1.70 2.56 -5.86
CA LEU A 190 -2.58 1.43 -5.64
C LEU A 190 -2.41 0.42 -6.79
N PRO A 191 -1.37 -0.43 -6.73
CA PRO A 191 -1.06 -1.40 -7.78
C PRO A 191 -2.02 -2.60 -7.69
N TRP A 192 -3.30 -2.40 -8.01
CA TRP A 192 -4.29 -3.47 -7.97
C TRP A 192 -4.07 -4.51 -9.07
N ALA A 193 -4.15 -5.79 -8.70
CA ALA A 193 -4.20 -6.89 -9.64
C ALA A 193 -5.50 -6.87 -10.44
N LYS A 194 -5.45 -7.30 -11.72
CA LYS A 194 -6.62 -7.44 -12.60
C LYS A 194 -7.48 -6.15 -12.73
N ALA A 195 -6.85 -4.98 -12.63
CA ALA A 195 -7.50 -3.67 -12.63
C ALA A 195 -8.20 -3.26 -13.95
N GLY A 196 -8.10 -4.09 -15.00
CA GLY A 196 -8.74 -3.83 -16.29
C GLY A 196 -10.27 -3.73 -16.22
N ARG A 197 -10.90 -4.33 -15.19
CA ARG A 197 -12.36 -4.30 -14.99
C ARG A 197 -12.84 -3.20 -14.04
N LEU A 198 -11.93 -2.46 -13.40
CA LEU A 198 -12.32 -1.39 -12.47
C LEU A 198 -12.97 -0.24 -13.24
N GLU A 199 -13.99 0.38 -12.65
CA GLU A 199 -14.66 1.51 -13.27
C GLU A 199 -15.14 2.49 -12.21
N ILE A 200 -14.95 3.78 -12.50
CA ILE A 200 -15.60 4.87 -11.79
C ILE A 200 -16.96 5.10 -12.46
N SER A 201 -18.01 4.47 -11.93
CA SER A 201 -19.36 4.56 -12.48
C SER A 201 -20.03 5.91 -12.19
N LYS A 202 -21.06 6.27 -12.95
CA LYS A 202 -21.84 7.51 -12.71
C LYS A 202 -22.42 7.57 -11.28
N PRO A 203 -23.06 6.52 -10.73
CA PRO A 203 -23.57 6.55 -9.36
C PRO A 203 -22.47 6.78 -8.31
N ARG A 204 -21.28 6.19 -8.50
CA ARG A 204 -20.16 6.37 -7.56
C ARG A 204 -19.56 7.77 -7.64
N ARG A 205 -19.51 8.41 -8.82
CA ARG A 205 -19.14 9.84 -8.92
C ARG A 205 -20.14 10.73 -8.20
N ALA A 206 -21.44 10.49 -8.39
CA ALA A 206 -22.48 11.27 -7.71
C ALA A 206 -22.39 11.11 -6.17
N LEU A 207 -22.09 9.89 -5.69
CA LEU A 207 -21.83 9.64 -4.27
C LEU A 207 -20.60 10.42 -3.77
N LEU A 208 -19.50 10.41 -4.54
CA LEU A 208 -18.31 11.19 -4.21
C LEU A 208 -18.62 12.69 -4.12
N GLU A 209 -19.34 13.24 -5.10
CA GLU A 209 -19.76 14.66 -5.10
C GLU A 209 -20.55 15.04 -3.83
N GLN A 210 -21.38 14.12 -3.30
CA GLN A 210 -22.11 14.32 -2.04
C GLN A 210 -21.21 14.21 -0.80
N GLN A 211 -20.18 13.36 -0.85
CA GLN A 211 -19.28 13.11 0.29
C GLN A 211 -18.20 14.18 0.42
N LEU A 212 -17.76 14.80 -0.69
CA LEU A 212 -16.62 15.73 -0.69
C LEU A 212 -16.76 16.91 0.28
N PRO A 213 -17.90 17.62 0.40
CA PRO A 213 -18.06 18.69 1.38
C PRO A 213 -17.91 18.24 2.84
N HIS A 214 -18.04 16.94 3.11
CA HIS A 214 -17.94 16.34 4.45
C HIS A 214 -16.70 15.44 4.60
N SER A 215 -15.78 15.50 3.65
CA SER A 215 -14.57 14.68 3.63
C SER A 215 -13.51 15.19 4.61
N PRO A 216 -12.55 14.33 5.03
CA PRO A 216 -11.41 14.75 5.82
C PRO A 216 -10.64 15.92 5.18
N VAL A 217 -10.44 15.92 3.85
CA VAL A 217 -9.72 17.01 3.16
C VAL A 217 -10.50 18.33 3.15
N ALA A 218 -11.83 18.30 3.11
CA ALA A 218 -12.64 19.52 3.29
C ALA A 218 -12.46 20.10 4.70
N GLY A 219 -12.32 19.24 5.72
CA GLY A 219 -11.88 19.66 7.04
C GLY A 219 -10.46 20.23 7.05
N ALA A 220 -9.54 19.61 6.31
CA ALA A 220 -8.13 20.01 6.24
C ALA A 220 -7.93 21.43 5.72
N VAL A 221 -8.59 21.80 4.61
CA VAL A 221 -8.42 23.14 4.00
C VAL A 221 -9.04 24.26 4.84
N THR A 222 -10.05 23.96 5.64
CA THR A 222 -10.74 24.96 6.49
C THR A 222 -10.11 25.10 7.88
N MET A 223 -9.46 24.03 8.37
CA MET A 223 -8.90 23.94 9.70
C MET A 223 -7.90 25.07 10.04
N PRO A 224 -6.94 25.45 9.17
CA PRO A 224 -6.03 26.55 9.44
C PRO A 224 -6.76 27.89 9.67
N SER A 225 -7.76 28.19 8.86
CA SER A 225 -8.58 29.40 9.00
C SER A 225 -9.40 29.38 10.29
N LYS A 226 -9.98 28.21 10.63
CA LYS A 226 -10.77 28.01 11.85
C LYS A 226 -9.94 28.21 13.12
N ARG A 227 -8.70 27.71 13.15
CA ARG A 227 -7.77 27.93 14.27
C ARG A 227 -7.43 29.41 14.47
N ARG A 228 -7.52 30.21 13.40
CA ARG A 228 -7.32 31.67 13.41
C ARG A 228 -8.61 32.46 13.68
N GLY A 229 -9.72 31.78 13.97
CA GLY A 229 -11.00 32.39 14.31
C GLY A 229 -11.90 32.73 13.11
N SER A 230 -11.52 32.31 11.90
CA SER A 230 -12.30 32.55 10.68
C SER A 230 -13.01 31.28 10.21
N ASN A 231 -14.27 31.40 9.80
CA ASN A 231 -15.05 30.29 9.27
C ASN A 231 -15.14 30.40 7.74
N LEU A 232 -14.12 29.90 7.05
CA LEU A 232 -14.08 29.86 5.59
C LEU A 232 -14.52 28.46 5.12
N PRO A 233 -15.76 28.28 4.63
CA PRO A 233 -16.29 26.96 4.29
C PRO A 233 -15.72 26.41 2.96
N ALA A 234 -15.45 25.11 2.91
CA ALA A 234 -15.06 24.37 1.70
C ALA A 234 -16.25 23.58 1.10
N THR A 235 -17.35 24.28 0.80
CA THR A 235 -18.62 23.64 0.45
C THR A 235 -18.85 23.48 -1.04
N ARG A 236 -18.20 24.29 -1.88
CA ARG A 236 -18.40 24.26 -3.33
C ARG A 236 -17.28 23.49 -4.02
N TRP A 237 -17.56 22.24 -4.33
CA TRP A 237 -16.67 21.38 -5.12
C TRP A 237 -17.07 21.42 -6.59
N GLU A 238 -16.10 21.64 -7.45
CA GLU A 238 -16.27 21.71 -8.89
C GLU A 238 -15.42 20.64 -9.56
N ARG A 239 -15.78 20.26 -10.79
CA ARG A 239 -14.98 19.32 -11.57
C ARG A 239 -13.63 19.96 -11.87
N GLY A 240 -12.56 19.30 -11.43
CA GLY A 240 -11.20 19.73 -11.64
C GLY A 240 -10.73 19.54 -13.10
N PRO A 241 -9.55 20.08 -13.44
CA PRO A 241 -9.02 20.06 -14.81
C PRO A 241 -8.58 18.66 -15.28
N PHE A 242 -8.50 17.69 -14.39
CA PHE A 242 -7.91 16.36 -14.65
C PHE A 242 -8.91 15.31 -15.17
N GLY A 243 -10.04 15.78 -15.69
CA GLY A 243 -11.05 14.95 -16.36
C GLY A 243 -11.98 14.20 -15.42
N ASN A 244 -13.12 13.77 -15.96
CA ASN A 244 -14.14 13.01 -15.25
C ASN A 244 -14.68 11.94 -16.21
N SER A 245 -14.10 10.74 -16.13
CA SER A 245 -14.39 9.61 -17.02
C SER A 245 -14.59 8.31 -16.23
N ALA A 246 -14.81 7.21 -16.93
CA ALA A 246 -14.84 5.86 -16.35
C ALA A 246 -13.50 5.44 -15.70
N ARG A 247 -12.39 6.11 -16.05
CA ARG A 247 -11.03 5.78 -15.57
C ARG A 247 -10.36 6.85 -14.74
N CYS A 248 -10.91 8.07 -14.69
CA CYS A 248 -10.35 9.13 -13.87
C CYS A 248 -11.44 10.04 -13.30
N VAL A 249 -11.14 10.68 -12.17
CA VAL A 249 -11.97 11.69 -11.57
C VAL A 249 -11.08 12.79 -10.98
N GLY A 250 -11.58 14.02 -11.02
CA GLY A 250 -10.90 15.17 -10.42
C GLY A 250 -11.93 16.18 -9.96
N TYR A 251 -11.80 16.62 -8.71
CA TYR A 251 -12.61 17.69 -8.13
C TYR A 251 -11.73 18.67 -7.37
N SER A 252 -12.13 19.93 -7.32
CA SER A 252 -11.44 20.96 -6.54
C SER A 252 -12.43 21.89 -5.85
N CYS A 253 -12.02 22.44 -4.71
CA CYS A 253 -12.70 23.50 -3.99
C CYS A 253 -11.71 24.64 -3.77
N THR A 254 -12.12 25.87 -4.08
CA THR A 254 -11.33 27.08 -3.89
C THR A 254 -12.02 27.98 -2.87
N ILE A 255 -11.25 28.43 -1.88
CA ILE A 255 -11.66 29.48 -0.94
C ILE A 255 -11.00 30.77 -1.40
N ALA A 256 -11.83 31.75 -1.76
CA ALA A 256 -11.37 33.06 -2.19
C ALA A 256 -11.09 34.00 -1.00
N GLY A 257 -10.15 34.91 -1.18
CA GLY A 257 -9.99 36.07 -0.32
C GLY A 257 -11.06 37.15 -0.58
N PRO A 258 -11.05 38.25 0.18
CA PRO A 258 -12.02 39.34 0.04
C PRO A 258 -12.08 39.94 -1.38
N ASP A 259 -10.94 39.99 -2.06
CA ASP A 259 -10.82 40.53 -3.42
C ASP A 259 -11.20 39.52 -4.52
N GLY A 260 -11.72 38.34 -4.15
CA GLY A 260 -12.11 37.27 -5.07
C GLY A 260 -10.95 36.40 -5.58
N GLY A 261 -9.70 36.79 -5.34
CA GLY A 261 -8.52 35.97 -5.66
C GLY A 261 -8.45 34.66 -4.84
N PRO A 262 -7.87 33.57 -5.37
CA PRO A 262 -7.76 32.32 -4.64
C PRO A 262 -6.81 32.47 -3.44
N ALA A 263 -7.30 32.14 -2.25
CA ALA A 263 -6.50 32.13 -1.03
C ALA A 263 -6.00 30.71 -0.72
N LEU A 264 -6.95 29.78 -0.65
CA LEU A 264 -6.69 28.36 -0.41
C LEU A 264 -7.39 27.55 -1.49
N LYS A 265 -6.81 26.40 -1.84
CA LYS A 265 -7.41 25.43 -2.74
C LYS A 265 -7.20 24.04 -2.21
N THR A 266 -8.14 23.15 -2.48
CA THR A 266 -7.98 21.72 -2.27
C THR A 266 -8.49 20.97 -3.49
N SER A 267 -7.84 19.88 -3.82
CA SER A 267 -8.18 19.03 -4.95
C SER A 267 -8.09 17.57 -4.54
N VAL A 268 -8.93 16.76 -5.19
CA VAL A 268 -8.86 15.30 -5.11
C VAL A 268 -8.83 14.73 -6.51
N MET A 269 -7.97 13.73 -6.73
CA MET A 269 -7.80 13.09 -8.02
C MET A 269 -7.66 11.58 -7.84
N LEU A 270 -8.32 10.81 -8.69
CA LEU A 270 -8.08 9.38 -8.82
C LEU A 270 -7.96 9.03 -10.30
N ALA A 271 -6.92 8.29 -10.67
CA ALA A 271 -6.82 7.60 -11.94
C ALA A 271 -6.68 6.10 -11.73
N LEU A 272 -7.45 5.33 -12.49
CA LEU A 272 -7.33 3.89 -12.61
C LEU A 272 -6.17 3.53 -13.55
N PRO A 273 -5.60 2.32 -13.43
CA PRO A 273 -4.59 1.84 -14.37
C PRO A 273 -4.99 2.03 -15.85
N THR A 274 -4.03 2.19 -16.73
CA THR A 274 -4.23 2.23 -18.19
C THR A 274 -3.37 1.16 -18.85
N THR A 275 -3.36 1.12 -20.18
CA THR A 275 -2.41 0.26 -20.92
C THR A 275 -0.95 0.71 -20.72
N MET A 276 -0.73 1.99 -20.41
CA MET A 276 0.61 2.56 -20.19
C MET A 276 1.01 2.64 -18.71
N GLU A 277 0.02 2.68 -17.81
CA GLU A 277 0.24 2.79 -16.36
C GLU A 277 -0.44 1.63 -15.63
N SER A 278 0.36 0.74 -15.03
CA SER A 278 -0.15 -0.46 -14.35
C SER A 278 -0.71 -0.19 -12.94
N THR A 279 -0.62 1.04 -12.44
CA THR A 279 -0.92 1.40 -11.05
C THR A 279 -2.02 2.45 -10.99
N GLY A 280 -3.00 2.24 -10.12
CA GLY A 280 -3.98 3.27 -9.81
C GLY A 280 -3.33 4.33 -8.93
N VAL A 281 -3.67 5.59 -9.12
CA VAL A 281 -3.09 6.68 -8.35
C VAL A 281 -4.22 7.53 -7.78
N ALA A 282 -4.25 7.65 -6.45
CA ALA A 282 -5.15 8.54 -5.73
C ALA A 282 -4.34 9.70 -5.14
N CYS A 283 -4.91 10.89 -5.11
CA CYS A 283 -4.23 12.08 -4.63
C CYS A 283 -5.22 13.01 -3.95
N ALA A 284 -4.80 13.63 -2.86
CA ALA A 284 -5.47 14.77 -2.27
C ALA A 284 -4.42 15.85 -1.93
N ASP A 285 -4.75 17.10 -2.26
CA ASP A 285 -3.90 18.25 -2.00
C ASP A 285 -4.63 19.35 -1.21
N VAL A 286 -3.84 20.14 -0.49
CA VAL A 286 -4.22 21.42 0.10
C VAL A 286 -3.14 22.42 -0.28
N LEU A 287 -3.54 23.48 -0.95
CA LEU A 287 -2.69 24.51 -1.51
C LEU A 287 -2.96 25.83 -0.79
N ILE A 288 -1.89 26.52 -0.40
CA ILE A 288 -1.93 27.96 -0.11
C ILE A 288 -1.52 28.66 -1.39
N GLU A 289 -2.52 29.17 -2.10
CA GLU A 289 -2.34 29.85 -3.39
C GLU A 289 -1.73 31.23 -3.20
N ASN A 290 -2.27 32.00 -2.25
CA ASN A 290 -1.80 33.34 -1.93
C ASN A 290 -1.91 33.61 -0.41
N PRO A 291 -0.78 33.62 0.32
CA PRO A 291 -0.77 33.90 1.77
C PRO A 291 -1.34 35.26 2.15
N GLN A 292 -1.22 36.28 1.29
CA GLN A 292 -1.79 37.61 1.55
C GLN A 292 -3.30 37.62 1.40
N ALA A 293 -3.83 37.00 0.35
CA ALA A 293 -5.27 36.83 0.17
C ALA A 293 -5.89 36.01 1.31
N TRP A 294 -5.15 34.98 1.78
CA TRP A 294 -5.57 34.20 2.94
C TRP A 294 -5.53 35.02 4.23
N ALA A 295 -4.46 35.79 4.48
CA ALA A 295 -4.37 36.71 5.62
C ALA A 295 -5.55 37.69 5.66
N ALA A 296 -5.89 38.29 4.52
CA ALA A 296 -7.05 39.17 4.38
C ALA A 296 -8.38 38.46 4.70
N ALA A 297 -8.51 37.17 4.34
CA ALA A 297 -9.71 36.38 4.60
C ALA A 297 -9.86 35.95 6.08
N VAL A 298 -8.75 35.77 6.81
CA VAL A 298 -8.78 35.41 8.24
C VAL A 298 -8.88 36.63 9.16
N GLY A 299 -8.48 37.81 8.68
CA GLY A 299 -8.55 39.08 9.39
C GLY A 299 -7.17 39.67 9.69
N PRO A 300 -7.09 41.00 9.90
CA PRO A 300 -5.83 41.72 10.05
C PRO A 300 -5.03 41.26 11.28
N GLY A 301 -3.70 41.25 11.14
CA GLY A 301 -2.77 40.94 12.25
C GLY A 301 -2.72 39.46 12.66
N ARG A 302 -3.36 38.56 11.91
CA ARG A 302 -3.26 37.11 12.11
C ARG A 302 -2.07 36.55 11.34
N ASP A 303 -1.23 35.78 12.03
CA ASP A 303 -0.14 35.03 11.40
C ASP A 303 -0.72 33.90 10.53
N THR A 304 -0.26 33.80 9.28
CA THR A 304 -0.62 32.76 8.31
C THR A 304 0.43 31.66 8.21
N ARG A 305 1.53 31.74 8.95
CA ARG A 305 2.49 30.63 9.08
C ARG A 305 1.79 29.43 9.71
N LEU A 306 1.92 28.26 9.11
CA LEU A 306 1.32 27.02 9.63
C LEU A 306 2.18 26.44 10.75
N GLY A 307 1.60 26.07 11.88
CA GLY A 307 2.29 25.23 12.86
C GLY A 307 2.59 23.83 12.29
N PHE A 308 3.68 23.17 12.71
CA PHE A 308 3.97 21.82 12.23
C PHE A 308 2.84 20.81 12.53
N GLU A 309 2.16 20.94 13.67
CA GLU A 309 0.97 20.14 13.98
C GLU A 309 -0.20 20.40 12.99
N GLU A 310 -0.33 21.63 12.49
CA GLU A 310 -1.32 21.94 11.44
C GLU A 310 -0.96 21.22 10.15
N VAL A 311 0.33 21.22 9.77
CA VAL A 311 0.84 20.51 8.60
C VAL A 311 0.60 19.00 8.73
N GLN A 312 0.93 18.40 9.87
CA GLN A 312 0.66 16.99 10.13
C GLN A 312 -0.83 16.66 10.03
N ALA A 313 -1.70 17.50 10.61
CA ALA A 313 -3.14 17.32 10.53
C ALA A 313 -3.64 17.43 9.07
N VAL A 314 -3.14 18.39 8.29
CA VAL A 314 -3.49 18.52 6.87
C VAL A 314 -3.05 17.27 6.10
N LEU A 315 -1.79 16.84 6.25
CA LEU A 315 -1.25 15.65 5.58
C LEU A 315 -1.98 14.36 5.97
N LEU A 316 -2.40 14.23 7.23
CA LEU A 316 -3.19 13.09 7.68
C LEU A 316 -4.58 13.06 7.01
N ASN A 317 -5.25 14.21 6.93
CA ASN A 317 -6.57 14.30 6.30
C ASN A 317 -6.51 14.13 4.76
N THR A 318 -5.45 14.63 4.10
CA THR A 318 -5.24 14.36 2.67
C THR A 318 -4.92 12.89 2.45
N TRP A 319 -4.08 12.28 3.30
CA TRP A 319 -3.81 10.85 3.27
C TRP A 319 -5.11 10.04 3.43
N GLU A 320 -5.90 10.31 4.47
CA GLU A 320 -7.20 9.64 4.70
C GLU A 320 -8.12 9.71 3.49
N THR A 321 -8.20 10.90 2.89
CA THR A 321 -9.02 11.10 1.70
C THR A 321 -8.50 10.26 0.52
N ALA A 322 -7.18 10.23 0.32
CA ALA A 322 -6.56 9.51 -0.78
C ALA A 322 -6.58 7.98 -0.60
N THR A 323 -6.56 7.45 0.62
CA THR A 323 -6.57 6.00 0.87
C THR A 323 -7.91 5.38 1.19
N GLU A 324 -8.85 6.15 1.73
CA GLU A 324 -10.18 5.63 2.12
C GLU A 324 -11.26 6.13 1.16
N LEU A 325 -11.46 7.45 1.07
CA LEU A 325 -12.58 8.01 0.30
C LEU A 325 -12.44 7.75 -1.21
N LEU A 326 -11.27 8.03 -1.79
CA LEU A 326 -11.10 7.91 -3.23
C LEU A 326 -11.16 6.45 -3.73
N PRO A 327 -10.51 5.47 -3.09
CA PRO A 327 -10.60 4.08 -3.52
C PRO A 327 -12.02 3.50 -3.46
N ASP A 328 -12.89 3.94 -2.55
CA ASP A 328 -14.26 3.41 -2.42
C ASP A 328 -15.11 3.64 -3.68
N ILE A 329 -14.79 4.65 -4.49
CA ILE A 329 -15.51 4.93 -5.75
C ILE A 329 -15.18 3.91 -6.86
N VAL A 330 -14.23 3.01 -6.63
CA VAL A 330 -13.87 1.92 -7.56
C VAL A 330 -14.57 0.60 -7.23
N GLY A 331 -15.24 0.52 -6.08
CA GLY A 331 -16.05 -0.62 -5.66
C GLY A 331 -15.68 -1.15 -4.29
N ASP A 332 -15.27 -2.41 -4.21
CA ASP A 332 -14.70 -2.98 -2.99
C ASP A 332 -13.17 -3.01 -3.15
N PRO A 333 -12.46 -1.89 -2.90
CA PRO A 333 -11.01 -1.84 -3.02
C PRO A 333 -10.33 -2.78 -2.01
N ALA A 334 -10.95 -3.01 -0.85
CA ALA A 334 -10.46 -3.98 0.12
C ALA A 334 -10.51 -5.41 -0.46
N GLY A 335 -11.47 -5.70 -1.35
CA GLY A 335 -11.59 -6.95 -2.10
C GLY A 335 -10.44 -7.26 -3.07
N LEU A 336 -9.62 -6.27 -3.42
CA LEU A 336 -8.62 -6.40 -4.49
C LEU A 336 -7.27 -6.91 -3.97
N SER A 337 -6.65 -7.82 -4.71
CA SER A 337 -5.27 -8.22 -4.50
C SER A 337 -4.31 -7.16 -5.06
N PHE A 338 -3.11 -7.07 -4.49
CA PHE A 338 -2.05 -6.23 -5.02
C PHE A 338 -1.19 -6.97 -6.06
N ALA A 339 -0.60 -6.21 -6.99
CA ALA A 339 0.38 -6.63 -7.97
C ALA A 339 1.80 -6.08 -7.66
N ALA A 340 1.89 -5.15 -6.71
CA ALA A 340 3.13 -4.60 -6.14
C ALA A 340 2.83 -4.01 -4.74
N PRO A 341 3.82 -3.59 -3.94
CA PRO A 341 3.54 -2.92 -2.68
C PRO A 341 2.84 -1.57 -2.91
N PRO A 342 1.71 -1.30 -2.24
CA PRO A 342 1.13 0.04 -2.24
C PRO A 342 2.07 1.02 -1.52
N THR A 343 2.11 2.27 -2.00
CA THR A 343 2.92 3.33 -1.41
C THR A 343 2.11 4.60 -1.22
N THR A 344 2.41 5.36 -0.18
CA THR A 344 1.89 6.71 0.06
C THR A 344 3.07 7.67 0.13
N GLU A 345 3.06 8.73 -0.66
CA GLU A 345 4.01 9.84 -0.59
C GLU A 345 3.33 11.04 0.07
N LEU A 346 3.92 11.55 1.16
CA LEU A 346 3.49 12.77 1.83
C LEU A 346 4.51 13.88 1.56
N ARG A 347 4.05 15.07 1.16
CA ARG A 347 4.92 16.16 0.73
C ARG A 347 4.49 17.51 1.28
N ILE A 348 5.50 18.36 1.49
CA ILE A 348 5.38 19.79 1.74
C ILE A 348 6.33 20.49 0.77
N THR A 349 5.83 21.32 -0.13
CA THR A 349 6.64 22.01 -1.16
C THR A 349 6.29 23.49 -1.26
N CYS A 350 7.31 24.35 -1.35
CA CYS A 350 7.17 25.72 -1.85
C CYS A 350 7.35 25.70 -3.36
N GLU A 351 6.39 26.23 -4.12
CA GLU A 351 6.39 26.12 -5.60
C GLU A 351 6.36 27.47 -6.32
N GLN A 352 5.97 28.53 -5.63
CA GLN A 352 5.99 29.89 -6.17
C GLN A 352 7.32 30.61 -5.84
N PRO A 353 8.13 31.00 -6.85
CA PRO A 353 9.31 31.81 -6.62
C PRO A 353 8.92 33.21 -6.12
N ALA A 354 9.77 33.80 -5.28
CA ALA A 354 9.71 35.23 -4.96
C ALA A 354 10.13 36.08 -6.18
N ASP A 355 10.01 37.40 -6.09
CA ASP A 355 10.35 38.35 -7.17
C ASP A 355 11.80 38.22 -7.67
N ASN A 356 12.70 37.69 -6.83
CA ASN A 356 14.09 37.41 -7.17
C ASN A 356 14.29 36.06 -7.91
N GLY A 357 13.22 35.33 -8.21
CA GLY A 357 13.25 34.02 -8.86
C GLY A 357 13.65 32.86 -7.95
N VAL A 358 13.84 33.08 -6.65
CA VAL A 358 14.24 32.05 -5.68
C VAL A 358 13.00 31.52 -4.95
N LEU A 359 12.92 30.20 -4.78
CA LEU A 359 11.86 29.59 -3.98
C LEU A 359 12.02 29.95 -2.49
N PRO A 360 10.91 30.29 -1.81
CA PRO A 360 10.96 30.53 -0.38
C PRO A 360 11.30 29.25 0.37
N THR A 361 11.88 29.42 1.55
CA THR A 361 12.21 28.35 2.47
C THR A 361 10.97 27.92 3.22
N LEU A 362 10.83 26.63 3.55
CA LEU A 362 9.66 26.09 4.24
C LEU A 362 9.43 26.77 5.57
N ASP A 363 10.49 27.15 6.29
CA ASP A 363 10.40 27.84 7.56
C ASP A 363 9.74 29.23 7.46
N SER A 364 9.69 29.85 6.27
CA SER A 364 8.96 31.11 6.05
C SER A 364 7.44 30.93 6.05
N LEU A 365 6.94 29.72 5.78
CA LEU A 365 5.51 29.41 5.68
C LEU A 365 5.04 28.38 6.72
N VAL A 366 5.97 27.65 7.32
CA VAL A 366 5.73 26.61 8.33
C VAL A 366 6.63 26.84 9.54
N ASP A 367 6.06 26.74 10.73
CA ASP A 367 6.83 26.71 11.97
C ASP A 367 7.42 25.33 12.21
N LEU A 368 8.69 25.18 11.85
CA LEU A 368 9.48 23.96 11.96
C LEU A 368 10.29 23.89 13.26
N ALA A 369 10.12 24.82 14.21
CA ALA A 369 10.91 24.85 15.44
C ALA A 369 10.85 23.54 16.24
N SER A 370 9.71 22.83 16.18
CA SER A 370 9.51 21.53 16.81
C SER A 370 10.40 20.40 16.26
N LEU A 371 10.97 20.55 15.07
CA LEU A 371 11.88 19.59 14.45
C LEU A 371 13.36 19.81 14.82
N GLY A 372 13.66 20.86 15.59
CA GLY A 372 15.03 21.24 15.93
C GLY A 372 15.72 22.04 14.83
N THR A 373 17.02 22.28 15.01
CA THR A 373 17.84 23.00 14.04
C THR A 373 18.19 22.10 12.85
N SER A 374 17.98 22.60 11.64
CA SER A 374 18.39 21.89 10.41
C SER A 374 19.89 21.99 10.21
N ASP A 375 20.59 20.86 10.23
CA ASP A 375 22.02 20.78 9.86
C ASP A 375 22.25 20.94 8.35
N GLY A 376 21.18 20.80 7.54
CA GLY A 376 21.24 20.69 6.07
C GLY A 376 20.97 21.97 5.28
N GLY A 377 20.96 23.13 5.94
CA GLY A 377 20.61 24.41 5.31
C GLY A 377 19.11 24.59 5.07
N THR A 378 18.77 25.57 4.23
CA THR A 378 17.38 25.97 3.96
C THR A 378 16.67 25.02 3.00
N LEU A 379 15.54 24.46 3.40
CA LEU A 379 14.74 23.52 2.60
C LEU A 379 13.52 24.20 2.01
N SER A 380 13.28 24.07 0.70
CA SER A 380 12.00 24.44 0.05
C SER A 380 11.04 23.26 -0.09
N ARG A 381 11.47 22.05 0.30
CA ARG A 381 10.68 20.82 0.20
C ARG A 381 11.02 19.79 1.27
N MET A 382 10.01 19.03 1.69
CA MET A 382 10.13 17.82 2.49
C MET A 382 9.20 16.76 1.93
N ALA A 383 9.67 15.51 1.85
CA ALA A 383 8.86 14.40 1.36
C ALA A 383 9.25 13.10 2.07
N VAL A 384 8.27 12.23 2.26
CA VAL A 384 8.48 10.86 2.74
C VAL A 384 7.56 9.91 1.96
N THR A 385 8.13 8.80 1.52
CA THR A 385 7.40 7.68 0.92
C THR A 385 7.25 6.57 1.96
N ILE A 386 6.01 6.11 2.13
CA ILE A 386 5.60 5.10 3.09
C ILE A 386 5.09 3.89 2.32
N THR A 387 5.73 2.74 2.48
CA THR A 387 5.22 1.45 2.00
C THR A 387 4.46 0.80 3.14
N ALA A 388 3.13 0.81 3.09
CA ALA A 388 2.25 0.28 4.12
C ALA A 388 0.89 -0.10 3.50
N ALA A 389 0.07 -0.87 4.22
CA ALA A 389 -1.32 -1.07 3.82
C ALA A 389 -1.99 0.32 3.70
N PRO A 390 -2.71 0.61 2.61
CA PRO A 390 -3.22 1.96 2.37
C PRO A 390 -4.30 2.35 3.40
N THR A 391 -5.10 1.39 3.86
CA THR A 391 -6.18 1.67 4.81
C THR A 391 -5.66 1.84 6.25
N MET A 392 -6.18 2.85 6.95
CA MET A 392 -5.81 3.23 8.31
C MET A 392 -6.50 2.39 9.41
N GLY A 393 -7.27 1.36 9.05
CA GLY A 393 -7.70 0.32 10.01
C GLY A 393 -8.57 0.79 11.18
N ARG A 394 -9.31 1.90 11.05
CA ARG A 394 -10.10 2.51 12.15
C ARG A 394 -11.16 1.57 12.77
N GLY A 395 -11.52 0.48 12.10
CA GLY A 395 -12.46 -0.52 12.62
C GLY A 395 -11.98 -1.35 13.82
N ARG A 396 -10.66 -1.42 14.10
CA ARG A 396 -10.14 -2.18 15.26
C ARG A 396 -10.00 -1.35 16.54
N SER A 397 -9.64 -0.08 16.45
CA SER A 397 -9.41 0.76 17.64
C SER A 397 -10.70 1.20 18.34
N ALA A 398 -11.82 1.35 17.63
CA ALA A 398 -13.09 1.75 18.24
C ALA A 398 -13.78 0.64 19.07
N ARG A 399 -13.49 -0.64 18.79
CA ARG A 399 -14.06 -1.77 19.55
C ARG A 399 -13.28 -2.14 20.81
N ALA A 400 -12.01 -1.73 20.92
CA ALA A 400 -11.20 -1.98 22.11
C ALA A 400 -11.54 -1.05 23.30
N CYS A 401 -12.11 0.14 23.04
CA CYS A 401 -12.42 1.11 24.10
C CYS A 401 -13.87 1.09 24.63
N CYS A 402 -14.79 0.37 23.99
CA CYS A 402 -16.19 0.26 24.46
C CYS A 402 -16.47 -1.00 25.31
N GLY A 403 -15.43 -1.74 25.70
CA GLY A 403 -15.55 -3.01 26.43
C GLY A 403 -15.08 -2.95 27.89
N ARG A 404 -15.20 -1.81 28.59
CA ARG A 404 -15.13 -1.73 30.06
C ARG A 404 -15.96 -0.56 30.57
N ARG A 405 -17.22 -0.83 30.93
CA ARG A 405 -17.94 -0.12 31.99
C ARG A 405 -18.69 -1.14 32.82
#